data_AF-A0A8T1PTH3-F1
#
_entry.id   AF-A0A8T1PTH3-F1
#
_cell.length_a   1.000
_cell.length_b   1.000
_cell.length_c   1.000
_cell.angle_alpha   90.00
_cell.angle_beta   90.00
_cell.angle_gamma   90.00
#
_symmetry.space_group_name_H-M   'P 1'
#
loop_
_entity.id
_entity.type
_entity.pdbx_description
1 polymer ?
#
loop_
_entity_poly.entity_id
_entity_poly.type
_entity_poly.pdbx_seq_one_letter_code
_entity_poly.pdbx_strand_id
1 'polypeptide(L)'
;MASTEGLVPITRSYLASYYDKYPFPPLSDDVSRLSSEIRSMADDLLNHLPPTQDESLLIDEADRQPPHKIDENMWKNREHIEEILFLLETSHWPAVLQQQSTPDVADLATNFRQLKDKLQHTLKFLEFFQSKNSDHVFNTG
;
A
#
# COMPACT_ATOMS: atom_id res chain seq x y z
N MET A 1 35.14 -2.22 -1.25
CA MET A 1 33.95 -1.39 -1.56
C MET A 1 33.72 -1.53 -3.05
N ALA A 2 32.57 -2.03 -3.48
CA ALA A 2 32.28 -2.20 -4.91
C ALA A 2 32.11 -0.80 -5.54
N SER A 3 32.81 -0.55 -6.65
CA SER A 3 32.77 0.74 -7.35
C SER A 3 31.38 0.95 -7.94
N THR A 4 30.74 2.07 -7.57
CA THR A 4 29.43 2.51 -8.10
C THR A 4 29.57 3.39 -9.34
N GLU A 5 30.80 3.54 -9.87
CA GLU A 5 31.09 4.28 -11.10
C GLU A 5 30.36 3.63 -12.28
N GLY A 6 29.40 4.36 -12.86
CA GLY A 6 28.63 3.94 -14.02
C GLY A 6 27.22 3.40 -13.72
N LEU A 7 26.83 3.29 -12.44
CA LEU A 7 25.44 2.98 -12.10
C LEU A 7 24.57 4.22 -12.31
N VAL A 8 23.91 4.29 -13.46
CA VAL A 8 22.84 5.25 -13.70
C VAL A 8 21.72 4.92 -12.70
N PRO A 9 21.21 5.88 -11.91
CA PRO A 9 20.07 5.62 -11.05
C PRO A 9 18.92 5.09 -11.91
N ILE A 10 18.27 4.00 -11.47
CA ILE A 10 17.10 3.44 -12.15
C ILE A 10 15.96 4.45 -11.99
N THR A 11 15.94 5.43 -12.89
CA THR A 11 14.92 6.46 -12.95
C THR A 11 13.72 5.94 -13.72
N ARG A 12 12.53 6.46 -13.41
CA ARG A 12 11.32 6.17 -14.19
C ARG A 12 11.51 6.43 -15.69
N SER A 13 12.27 7.47 -16.05
CA SER A 13 12.66 7.79 -17.42
C SER A 13 13.56 6.73 -18.05
N TYR A 14 14.52 6.18 -17.30
CA TYR A 14 15.38 5.10 -17.78
C TYR A 14 14.58 3.80 -18.02
N LEU A 15 13.70 3.41 -17.09
CA LEU A 15 12.81 2.25 -17.27
C LEU A 15 11.80 2.46 -18.42
N ALA A 16 11.25 3.67 -18.58
CA ALA A 16 10.37 3.98 -19.71
C ALA A 16 11.10 3.80 -21.06
N SER A 17 12.36 4.21 -21.14
CA SER A 17 13.18 4.06 -22.36
C SER A 17 13.43 2.59 -22.77
N TYR A 18 13.32 1.64 -21.81
CA TYR A 18 13.35 0.21 -22.12
C TYR A 18 12.12 -0.22 -22.93
N TYR A 19 10.93 0.28 -22.57
CA TYR A 19 9.70 0.00 -23.29
C TYR A 19 9.62 0.73 -24.64
N ASP A 20 10.34 1.84 -24.81
CA ASP A 20 10.52 2.47 -26.13
C ASP A 20 11.31 1.56 -27.09
N LYS A 21 12.25 0.77 -26.56
CA LYS A 21 13.10 -0.16 -27.33
C LYS A 21 12.45 -1.53 -27.52
N TYR A 22 11.63 -1.96 -26.57
CA TYR A 22 10.91 -3.23 -26.57
C TYR A 22 9.41 -2.97 -26.41
N PRO A 23 8.74 -2.50 -27.47
CA PRO A 23 7.31 -2.21 -27.41
C PRO A 23 6.54 -3.49 -27.16
N PHE A 24 5.73 -3.51 -26.10
CA PHE A 24 4.77 -4.57 -25.89
C PHE A 24 3.61 -4.39 -26.89
N PRO A 25 3.24 -5.43 -27.66
CA PRO A 25 2.08 -5.31 -28.54
C PRO A 25 0.85 -5.00 -27.68
N PRO A 26 -0.03 -4.08 -28.11
CA PRO A 26 -1.26 -3.80 -27.37
C PRO A 26 -2.02 -5.12 -27.16
N LEU A 27 -2.73 -5.20 -26.03
CA LEU A 27 -3.62 -6.33 -25.79
C LEU A 27 -4.62 -6.42 -26.96
N SER A 28 -4.97 -7.65 -27.36
CA SER A 28 -5.97 -7.86 -28.39
C SER A 28 -7.28 -7.17 -27.99
N ASP A 29 -7.96 -6.55 -28.95
CA ASP A 29 -9.29 -5.96 -28.76
C ASP A 29 -10.30 -7.00 -28.24
N ASP A 30 -10.04 -8.29 -28.52
CA ASP A 30 -10.83 -9.40 -27.99
C ASP A 30 -10.78 -9.49 -26.46
N VAL A 31 -9.74 -9.00 -25.80
CA VAL A 31 -9.62 -9.06 -24.33
C VAL A 31 -10.73 -8.27 -23.67
N SER A 32 -11.00 -7.05 -24.16
CA SER A 32 -12.09 -6.22 -23.64
C SER A 32 -13.45 -6.84 -23.93
N ARG A 33 -13.63 -7.37 -25.15
CA ARG A 33 -14.86 -8.05 -25.56
C ARG A 33 -15.14 -9.28 -24.69
N LEU A 34 -14.20 -10.22 -24.61
CA LEU A 34 -14.33 -11.44 -23.82
C LEU A 34 -14.52 -11.14 -22.34
N SER A 35 -13.82 -10.14 -21.80
CA SER A 35 -14.01 -9.71 -20.41
C SER A 35 -15.43 -9.19 -20.16
N SER A 36 -16.01 -8.48 -21.13
CA SER A 36 -17.40 -8.00 -21.04
C SER A 36 -18.42 -9.15 -21.15
N GLU A 37 -18.18 -10.12 -22.03
CA GLU A 37 -19.02 -11.31 -22.18
C GLU A 37 -19.00 -12.16 -20.90
N ILE A 38 -17.82 -12.35 -20.30
CA ILE A 38 -17.68 -13.08 -19.02
C ILE A 38 -18.43 -12.37 -17.89
N ARG A 39 -18.31 -11.04 -17.77
CA ARG A 39 -19.06 -10.28 -16.75
C ARG A 39 -20.56 -10.39 -16.95
N SER A 40 -21.04 -10.27 -18.20
CA SER A 40 -22.46 -10.43 -18.50
C SER A 40 -22.99 -11.79 -18.06
N MET A 41 -22.25 -12.87 -18.34
CA MET A 41 -22.63 -14.22 -17.89
C MET A 41 -22.61 -14.35 -16.37
N ALA A 42 -21.64 -13.72 -15.69
CA ALA A 42 -21.58 -13.71 -14.23
C ALA A 42 -22.76 -12.96 -13.61
N ASP A 43 -23.11 -11.79 -14.15
CA ASP A 43 -24.25 -10.99 -13.70
C ASP A 43 -25.57 -11.76 -13.87
N ASP A 44 -25.75 -12.44 -15.00
CA ASP A 44 -26.92 -13.29 -15.24
C ASP A 44 -27.01 -14.42 -14.21
N LEU A 45 -25.89 -15.05 -13.86
CA LEU A 45 -25.84 -16.08 -12.82
C LEU A 45 -26.21 -15.51 -11.45
N LEU A 46 -25.66 -14.35 -11.08
CA LEU A 46 -25.94 -13.69 -9.80
C LEU A 46 -27.40 -13.25 -9.66
N ASN A 47 -28.04 -12.88 -10.78
CA ASN A 47 -29.47 -12.56 -10.82
C ASN A 47 -30.36 -13.77 -10.49
N HIS A 48 -29.93 -14.98 -10.85
CA HIS A 48 -30.67 -16.21 -10.59
C HIS A 48 -30.27 -16.91 -9.28
N LEU A 49 -29.02 -16.72 -8.86
CA LEU A 49 -28.42 -17.35 -7.68
C LEU A 49 -27.73 -16.26 -6.85
N PRO A 50 -28.44 -15.65 -5.89
CA PRO A 50 -27.83 -14.62 -5.05
C PRO A 50 -26.64 -15.21 -4.28
N PRO A 51 -25.50 -14.51 -4.21
CA PRO A 51 -24.29 -15.02 -3.60
C PRO A 51 -24.46 -15.20 -2.10
N THR A 52 -23.78 -16.20 -1.55
CA THR A 52 -23.58 -16.33 -0.11
C THR A 52 -22.73 -15.18 0.43
N GLN A 53 -22.64 -15.05 1.76
CA GLN A 53 -21.83 -14.00 2.39
C GLN A 53 -20.35 -14.08 1.98
N ASP A 54 -19.79 -15.29 1.91
CA ASP A 54 -18.39 -15.49 1.54
C ASP A 54 -18.16 -15.24 0.03
N GLU A 55 -19.08 -15.66 -0.83
CA GLU A 55 -19.01 -15.39 -2.27
C GLU A 55 -19.14 -13.89 -2.57
N SER A 56 -19.94 -13.17 -1.79
CA SER A 56 -20.08 -11.71 -1.91
C SER A 56 -18.75 -10.99 -1.65
N LEU A 57 -17.94 -11.48 -0.70
CA LEU A 57 -16.60 -10.94 -0.45
C LEU A 57 -15.64 -11.19 -1.63
N LEU A 58 -15.76 -12.34 -2.29
CA LEU A 58 -14.95 -12.66 -3.46
C LEU A 58 -15.34 -11.81 -4.68
N ILE A 59 -16.63 -11.54 -4.87
CA ILE A 59 -17.13 -10.66 -5.94
C ILE A 59 -16.62 -9.23 -5.71
N ASP A 60 -16.74 -8.70 -4.48
CA ASP A 60 -16.22 -7.37 -4.15
C ASP A 60 -14.71 -7.27 -4.38
N GLU A 61 -13.93 -8.30 -4.03
CA GLU A 61 -12.49 -8.32 -4.30
C GLU A 61 -12.16 -8.37 -5.80
N ALA A 62 -12.94 -9.10 -6.59
CA ALA A 62 -12.76 -9.19 -8.04
C ALA A 62 -13.09 -7.87 -8.77
N ASP A 63 -14.04 -7.09 -8.24
CA ASP A 63 -14.46 -5.80 -8.79
C ASP A 63 -13.60 -4.62 -8.33
N ARG A 64 -12.79 -4.81 -7.26
CA ARG A 64 -11.86 -3.78 -6.81
C ARG A 64 -10.84 -3.48 -7.89
N GLN A 65 -10.66 -2.19 -8.14
CA GLN A 65 -9.57 -1.75 -8.99
C GLN A 65 -8.24 -2.16 -8.33
N PRO A 66 -7.39 -2.94 -9.01
CA PRO A 66 -6.11 -3.33 -8.44
C PRO A 66 -5.33 -2.04 -8.10
N PRO A 67 -4.73 -1.97 -6.90
CA PRO A 67 -4.01 -0.77 -6.49
C PRO A 67 -2.96 -0.42 -7.55
N HIS A 68 -2.98 0.83 -8.00
CA HIS A 68 -2.19 1.30 -9.15
C HIS A 68 -0.70 0.91 -9.04
N LYS A 69 -0.17 0.89 -7.81
CA LYS A 69 1.08 0.22 -7.40
C LYS A 69 0.97 -0.15 -5.93
N ILE A 70 1.07 -1.45 -5.60
CA ILE A 70 1.13 -1.93 -4.21
C ILE A 70 2.22 -1.20 -3.43
N ASP A 71 3.35 -0.91 -4.08
CA ASP A 71 4.49 -0.26 -3.44
C ASP A 71 4.25 1.22 -3.13
N GLU A 72 3.67 2.01 -4.04
CA GLU A 72 3.54 3.47 -3.84
C GLU A 72 2.62 3.81 -2.65
N ASN A 73 1.52 3.06 -2.48
CA ASN A 73 0.65 3.23 -1.32
C ASN A 73 1.31 2.72 -0.04
N MET A 74 2.10 1.64 -0.09
CA MET A 74 2.75 1.09 1.09
C MET A 74 3.93 1.96 1.57
N TRP A 75 4.71 2.59 0.67
CA TRP A 75 5.73 3.56 1.07
C TRP A 75 5.14 4.84 1.65
N LYS A 76 4.07 5.39 1.05
CA LYS A 76 3.37 6.54 1.62
C LYS A 76 2.78 6.23 2.99
N ASN A 77 2.21 5.04 3.16
CA ASN A 77 1.71 4.59 4.46
C ASN A 77 2.85 4.46 5.48
N ARG A 78 4.01 3.94 5.07
CA ARG A 78 5.22 3.87 5.91
C ARG A 78 5.66 5.27 6.36
N GLU A 79 5.83 6.19 5.41
CA GLU A 79 6.25 7.57 5.64
C GLU A 79 5.32 8.28 6.63
N HIS A 80 4.00 8.18 6.43
CA HIS A 80 3.03 8.75 7.35
C HIS A 80 3.12 8.14 8.76
N ILE A 81 3.28 6.81 8.87
CA ILE A 81 3.42 6.16 10.18
C ILE A 81 4.69 6.64 10.89
N GLU A 82 5.82 6.70 10.18
CA GLU A 82 7.09 7.18 10.71
C GLU A 82 7.00 8.66 11.15
N GLU A 83 6.34 9.53 10.38
CA GLU A 83 6.10 10.92 10.73
C GLU A 83 5.21 11.06 11.98
N ILE A 84 4.12 10.30 12.06
CA ILE A 84 3.26 10.31 13.25
C ILE A 84 4.03 9.79 14.47
N LEU A 85 4.83 8.74 14.32
CA LEU A 85 5.66 8.22 15.41
C LEU A 85 6.68 9.26 15.89
N PHE A 86 7.29 10.00 14.97
CA PHE A 86 8.19 11.10 15.27
C PHE A 86 7.46 12.18 16.11
N LEU A 87 6.28 12.63 15.68
CA LEU A 87 5.47 13.61 16.41
C LEU A 87 5.01 13.10 17.80
N LEU A 88 4.77 11.79 17.92
CA LEU A 88 4.38 11.15 19.17
C LEU A 88 5.54 10.89 20.14
N GLU A 89 6.80 11.18 19.77
CA GLU A 89 7.90 11.16 20.73
C GLU A 89 7.76 12.27 21.76
N THR A 90 7.90 11.91 23.03
CA THR A 90 7.72 12.83 24.16
C THR A 90 8.63 14.07 24.09
N SER A 91 9.79 13.95 23.43
CA SER A 91 10.71 15.06 23.15
C SER A 91 10.13 16.12 22.22
N HIS A 92 9.24 15.73 21.29
CA HIS A 92 8.61 16.62 20.32
C HIS A 92 7.26 17.16 20.79
N TRP A 93 6.78 16.72 21.95
CA TRP A 93 5.53 17.22 22.49
C TRP A 93 5.64 18.69 22.88
N PRO A 94 4.56 19.47 22.75
CA PRO A 94 4.46 20.80 23.37
C PRO A 94 4.77 20.73 24.87
N ALA A 95 5.43 21.76 25.42
CA ALA A 95 5.87 21.80 26.82
C ALA A 95 4.73 21.53 27.83
N VAL A 96 3.50 21.98 27.52
CA VAL A 96 2.30 21.75 28.33
C VAL A 96 1.99 20.25 28.46
N LEU A 97 2.15 19.49 27.39
CA LEU A 97 1.91 18.04 27.37
C LEU A 97 3.03 17.25 28.05
N GLN A 98 4.26 17.76 27.99
CA GLN A 98 5.40 17.15 28.69
C GLN A 98 5.25 17.24 30.23
N GLN A 99 4.71 18.37 30.71
CA GLN A 99 4.59 18.65 32.15
C GLN A 99 3.41 17.93 32.82
N GLN A 100 2.47 17.35 32.05
CA GLN A 100 1.33 16.55 32.54
C GLN A 100 0.61 17.17 33.75
N SER A 101 0.47 18.50 33.74
CA SER A 101 0.11 19.27 34.93
C SER A 101 -1.37 19.23 35.29
N THR A 102 -2.22 18.76 34.38
CA THR A 102 -3.66 18.58 34.61
C THR A 102 -4.10 17.14 34.28
N PRO A 103 -5.20 16.65 34.89
CA PRO A 103 -5.73 15.32 34.61
C PRO A 103 -6.03 15.09 33.12
N ASP A 104 -6.65 16.07 32.45
CA ASP A 104 -6.97 15.99 31.02
C ASP A 104 -5.71 15.81 30.14
N VAL A 105 -4.60 16.48 30.53
CA VAL A 105 -3.32 16.38 29.83
C VAL A 105 -2.67 15.02 30.08
N ALA A 106 -2.83 14.44 31.27
CA ALA A 106 -2.34 13.09 31.59
C ALA A 106 -3.12 11.99 30.82
N ASP A 107 -4.43 12.15 30.65
CA ASP A 107 -5.27 11.25 29.86
C ASP A 107 -4.88 11.32 28.38
N LEU A 108 -4.68 12.52 27.83
CA LEU A 108 -4.21 12.70 26.46
C LEU A 108 -2.82 12.08 26.23
N ALA A 109 -1.90 12.27 27.18
CA ALA A 109 -0.57 11.64 27.14
C ALA A 109 -0.66 10.11 27.13
N THR A 110 -1.61 9.54 27.87
CA THR A 110 -1.88 8.10 27.89
C THR A 110 -2.39 7.61 26.53
N ASN A 111 -3.34 8.34 25.92
CA ASN A 111 -3.86 8.03 24.59
C ASN A 111 -2.76 8.10 23.52
N PHE A 112 -1.89 9.11 23.57
CA PHE A 112 -0.75 9.23 22.65
C PHE A 112 0.24 8.08 22.79
N ARG A 113 0.50 7.60 24.01
CA ARG A 113 1.32 6.42 24.23
C ARG A 113 0.70 5.17 23.62
N GLN A 114 -0.59 4.93 23.85
CA GLN A 114 -1.31 3.80 23.26
C GLN A 114 -1.33 3.86 21.72
N LEU A 115 -1.53 5.06 21.16
CA LEU A 115 -1.48 5.28 19.71
C LEU A 115 -0.08 4.97 19.17
N LYS A 116 0.97 5.45 19.85
CA LYS A 116 2.36 5.16 19.49
C LYS A 116 2.62 3.66 19.47
N ASP A 117 2.21 2.93 20.50
CA ASP A 117 2.41 1.47 20.58
C ASP A 117 1.71 0.73 19.43
N LYS A 118 0.47 1.14 19.10
CA LYS A 118 -0.28 0.60 17.95
C LYS A 118 0.44 0.87 16.63
N LEU A 119 0.88 2.11 16.41
CA LEU A 119 1.57 2.50 15.19
C LEU A 119 2.93 1.81 15.04
N GLN A 120 3.67 1.62 16.14
CA GLN A 120 4.91 0.84 16.13
C GLN A 120 4.67 -0.62 15.75
N HIS A 121 3.58 -1.22 16.25
CA HIS A 121 3.20 -2.57 15.85
C HIS A 121 2.83 -2.65 14.36
N THR A 122 2.02 -1.71 13.88
CA THR A 122 1.66 -1.62 12.46
C THR A 122 2.88 -1.41 11.58
N LEU A 123 3.82 -0.54 11.98
CA LEU A 123 5.07 -0.31 11.25
C LEU A 123 5.88 -1.61 11.11
N LYS A 124 6.06 -2.36 12.21
CA LYS A 124 6.78 -3.65 12.17
C LYS A 124 6.11 -4.65 11.22
N PHE A 125 4.78 -4.71 11.22
CA PHE A 125 4.04 -5.57 10.30
C PHE A 125 4.23 -5.15 8.84
N LEU A 126 4.17 -3.85 8.57
CA LEU A 126 4.41 -3.26 7.25
C LEU A 126 5.84 -3.56 6.77
N GLU A 127 6.85 -3.35 7.62
CA GLU A 127 8.25 -3.64 7.31
C GLU A 127 8.47 -5.13 7.06
N PHE A 128 7.85 -6.00 7.86
CA PHE A 128 7.89 -7.45 7.64
C PHE A 128 7.30 -7.81 6.27
N PHE A 129 6.12 -7.29 5.95
CA PHE A 129 5.47 -7.49 4.66
C PHE A 129 6.36 -6.99 3.50
N GLN A 130 6.91 -5.78 3.60
CA GLN A 130 7.83 -5.21 2.60
C GLN A 130 9.08 -6.07 2.43
N SER A 131 9.65 -6.60 3.52
CA SER A 131 10.82 -7.49 3.44
C SER A 131 10.51 -8.79 2.70
N LYS A 132 9.35 -9.40 2.97
CA LYS A 132 8.91 -10.67 2.39
C LYS A 132 8.48 -10.56 0.94
N ASN A 133 7.97 -9.40 0.55
CA ASN A 133 7.49 -9.12 -0.79
C ASN A 133 8.45 -8.22 -1.57
N SER A 134 9.67 -7.97 -1.05
CA SER A 134 10.66 -7.11 -1.69
C SER A 134 10.95 -7.57 -3.12
N ASP A 135 11.00 -8.88 -3.36
CA ASP A 135 11.12 -9.44 -4.71
C ASP A 135 9.90 -9.15 -5.60
N HIS A 136 8.68 -9.09 -5.07
CA HIS A 136 7.47 -8.77 -5.84
C HIS A 136 7.24 -7.27 -6.02
N VAL A 137 7.86 -6.47 -5.16
CA VAL A 137 7.83 -5.01 -5.15
C VAL A 137 8.89 -4.43 -6.08
N PHE A 138 10.06 -5.08 -6.19
CA PHE A 138 11.19 -4.60 -6.98
C PHE A 138 11.54 -5.46 -8.22
N ASN A 139 10.95 -6.64 -8.45
CA ASN A 139 11.21 -7.38 -9.70
C ASN A 139 10.43 -6.81 -10.89
N THR A 140 11.17 -6.03 -11.67
CA THR A 140 11.11 -6.00 -13.14
C THR A 140 11.94 -7.15 -13.73
N GLY A 141 11.65 -8.40 -13.33
CA GLY A 141 12.23 -9.60 -13.93
C GLY A 141 11.59 -9.90 -15.28
#